data_AF-A0A1H7VTG3-F1
#
_entry.id   AF-A0A1H7VTG3-F1
#
_cell.length_a   1.000
_cell.length_b   1.000
_cell.length_c   1.000
_cell.angle_alpha   90.00
_cell.angle_beta   90.00
_cell.angle_gamma   90.00
#
_symmetry.space_group_name_H-M   'P 1'
#
loop_
_entity.id
_entity.type
_entity.pdbx_description
1 polymer ?
#
loop_
_entity_poly.entity_id
_entity_poly.type
_entity_poly.pdbx_seq_one_letter_code
_entity_poly.pdbx_strand_id
1 'polypeptide(L)'
;MKKHLLLTVAVLLSLLVAVPVMAQRGPGWSDEYGWGRGHGMGPGMRGGRGMGMMGDLIAPDVPDKLPVPKSQEWTQKLREVLALERLSYAQYMADVEKFNAYMPYMMVIPQEEDHVRAIDRLFSAYGLGADGKPTAVAETKTITEALELCVKLEKDLIPRYEWLVKNAGDRTSAGVLNELLLQTRYHLTMFEHALRMGGGMGPGMMRGGGMMWY
;
A
#
# COMPACT_ATOMS: atom_id res chain seq x y z
N MET A 1 12.56 -60.51 -1.55
CA MET A 1 13.32 -59.33 -1.05
C MET A 1 13.01 -58.03 -1.79
N LYS A 2 12.81 -58.00 -3.13
CA LYS A 2 12.52 -56.75 -3.87
C LYS A 2 11.11 -56.13 -3.64
N LYS A 3 10.11 -56.90 -3.21
CA LYS A 3 8.74 -56.40 -2.98
C LYS A 3 8.55 -55.65 -1.66
N HIS A 4 9.39 -55.94 -0.66
CA HIS A 4 9.33 -55.23 0.63
C HIS A 4 10.07 -53.88 0.57
N LEU A 5 11.06 -53.74 -0.31
CA LEU A 5 11.81 -52.49 -0.49
C LEU A 5 10.94 -51.37 -1.12
N LEU A 6 10.05 -51.72 -2.06
CA LEU A 6 9.12 -50.78 -2.70
C LEU A 6 8.01 -50.28 -1.76
N LEU A 7 7.55 -51.12 -0.84
CA LEU A 7 6.55 -50.74 0.17
C LEU A 7 7.13 -49.78 1.23
N THR A 8 8.39 -49.95 1.63
CA THR A 8 9.06 -49.00 2.55
C THR A 8 9.28 -47.62 1.95
N VAL A 9 9.56 -47.51 0.64
CA VAL A 9 9.74 -46.20 -0.03
C VAL A 9 8.41 -45.45 -0.18
N ALA A 10 7.29 -46.15 -0.42
CA ALA A 10 5.97 -45.53 -0.53
C ALA A 10 5.41 -45.05 0.82
N VAL A 11 5.71 -45.73 1.93
CA VAL A 11 5.33 -45.29 3.28
C VAL A 11 6.18 -44.11 3.76
N LEU A 12 7.46 -44.04 3.37
CA LEU A 12 8.31 -42.89 3.68
C LEU A 12 7.97 -41.64 2.84
N LEU A 13 7.48 -41.79 1.59
CA LEU A 13 7.02 -40.65 0.78
C LEU A 13 5.63 -40.13 1.17
N SER A 14 4.75 -40.97 1.74
CA SER A 14 3.40 -40.57 2.15
C SER A 14 3.36 -39.86 3.52
N LEU A 15 4.44 -39.95 4.31
CA LEU A 15 4.63 -39.15 5.53
C LEU A 15 5.09 -37.70 5.27
N LEU A 16 5.34 -37.33 4.00
CA LEU A 16 5.71 -35.96 3.59
C LEU A 16 4.51 -35.11 3.13
N VAL A 17 3.30 -35.67 3.09
CA VAL A 17 2.08 -34.96 2.63
C VAL A 17 0.91 -35.22 3.57
N ALA A 18 1.00 -34.78 4.84
CA ALA A 18 -0.15 -34.47 5.68
C ALA A 18 0.29 -33.95 7.07
N VAL A 19 0.45 -32.63 7.20
CA VAL A 19 0.18 -31.95 8.48
C VAL A 19 -0.63 -30.69 8.17
N PRO A 20 -1.90 -30.59 8.62
CA PRO A 20 -2.64 -29.35 8.67
C PRO A 20 -2.40 -28.68 10.04
N VAL A 21 -1.65 -27.59 10.06
CA VAL A 21 -1.59 -26.65 11.20
C VAL A 21 -1.51 -25.26 10.57
N MET A 22 -2.66 -24.60 10.40
CA MET A 22 -3.05 -23.45 11.23
C MET A 22 -1.97 -22.39 11.38
N ALA A 23 -2.21 -21.26 10.71
CA ALA A 23 -1.80 -19.92 11.15
C ALA A 23 -0.35 -19.80 11.65
N GLN A 24 0.61 -19.76 10.70
CA GLN A 24 1.75 -18.87 10.92
C GLN A 24 1.22 -17.44 10.85
N ARG A 25 0.81 -16.94 12.02
CA ARG A 25 1.02 -15.55 12.40
C ARG A 25 2.38 -15.16 11.83
N GLY A 26 2.40 -14.16 10.94
CA GLY A 26 3.64 -13.52 10.54
C GLY A 26 4.45 -13.12 11.78
N PRO A 27 5.77 -12.92 11.65
CA PRO A 27 6.57 -12.40 12.74
C PRO A 27 5.82 -11.23 13.35
N GLY A 28 5.40 -11.40 14.61
CA GLY A 28 4.75 -10.35 15.34
C GLY A 28 5.71 -9.18 15.32
N TRP A 29 5.26 -8.07 14.75
CA TRP A 29 5.79 -6.77 15.11
C TRP A 29 5.44 -6.60 16.59
N SER A 30 6.26 -7.20 17.45
CA SER A 30 6.33 -6.85 18.85
C SER A 30 6.56 -5.36 18.90
N ASP A 31 5.57 -4.63 19.41
CA ASP A 31 5.63 -3.53 20.40
C ASP A 31 6.99 -2.86 20.68
N GLU A 32 7.83 -2.66 19.66
CA GLU A 32 9.19 -2.11 19.73
C GLU A 32 9.37 -0.98 18.70
N TYR A 33 8.28 -0.30 18.36
CA TYR A 33 8.32 1.13 18.07
C TYR A 33 7.40 1.83 19.07
N GLY A 34 7.72 1.62 20.35
CA GLY A 34 7.24 2.47 21.42
C GLY A 34 7.76 3.88 21.17
N TRP A 35 6.92 4.72 20.55
CA TRP A 35 7.04 6.16 20.70
C TRP A 35 6.80 6.45 22.18
N GLY A 36 7.92 6.49 22.90
CA GLY A 36 7.97 6.72 24.32
C GLY A 36 7.16 7.95 24.69
N ARG A 37 6.39 7.82 25.77
CA ARG A 37 6.12 8.93 26.67
C ARG A 37 7.45 9.59 27.04
N GLY A 38 7.80 10.63 26.31
CA GLY A 38 8.94 11.50 26.56
C GLY A 38 8.44 12.91 26.77
N HIS A 39 8.61 13.43 27.98
CA HIS A 39 8.13 14.72 28.43
C HIS A 39 8.64 15.91 27.61
N GLY A 40 7.71 16.81 27.29
CA GLY A 40 7.93 18.25 27.39
C GLY A 40 8.39 18.95 26.12
N MET A 41 7.48 19.70 25.49
CA MET A 41 7.69 21.07 25.01
C MET A 41 6.33 21.76 24.80
N GLY A 42 6.05 22.74 25.67
CA GLY A 42 5.30 23.98 25.39
C GLY A 42 3.81 23.93 24.98
N PRO A 43 2.88 24.52 25.77
CA PRO A 43 1.53 24.77 25.31
C PRO A 43 1.51 26.07 24.48
N GLY A 44 1.47 25.96 23.16
CA GLY A 44 1.29 27.15 22.32
C GLY A 44 1.45 26.92 20.83
N MET A 45 0.33 26.68 20.14
CA MET A 45 -0.03 27.23 18.82
C MET A 45 -1.16 26.39 18.22
N ARG A 46 -2.35 26.57 18.78
CA ARG A 46 -3.61 26.18 18.16
C ARG A 46 -3.99 27.31 17.20
N GLY A 47 -3.66 27.17 15.91
CA GLY A 47 -4.03 28.19 14.93
C GLY A 47 -3.16 28.20 13.69
N GLY A 48 -3.37 27.26 12.79
CA GLY A 48 -2.79 27.29 11.46
C GLY A 48 -3.13 26.03 10.70
N ARG A 49 -3.98 26.14 9.67
CA ARG A 49 -4.01 25.18 8.56
C ARG A 49 -2.67 25.31 7.84
N GLY A 50 -1.64 24.72 8.42
CA GLY A 50 -0.28 24.71 7.91
C GLY A 50 -0.04 23.39 7.22
N MET A 51 0.11 23.45 5.90
CA MET A 51 0.96 22.53 5.15
C MET A 51 2.30 22.41 5.88
N GLY A 52 2.47 21.39 6.72
CA GLY A 52 3.65 21.24 7.56
C GLY A 52 3.63 19.86 8.21
N MET A 53 4.64 19.06 7.86
CA MET A 53 4.87 17.68 8.28
C MET A 53 4.01 16.64 7.53
N MET A 54 4.51 16.24 6.35
CA MET A 54 4.07 15.12 5.51
C MET A 54 4.26 13.75 6.21
N GLY A 55 3.79 13.62 7.45
CA GLY A 55 3.89 12.39 8.25
C GLY A 55 2.52 11.87 8.72
N ASP A 56 1.54 12.77 8.85
CA ASP A 56 0.20 12.44 9.33
C ASP A 56 -0.86 12.83 8.29
N LEU A 57 -0.76 12.30 7.07
CA LEU A 57 -1.89 12.36 6.14
C LEU A 57 -2.92 11.32 6.59
N ILE A 58 -3.76 11.74 7.53
CA ILE A 58 -4.87 10.96 8.07
C ILE A 58 -5.79 10.55 6.91
N ALA A 59 -6.15 9.26 6.81
CA ALA A 59 -7.18 8.77 5.90
C ALA A 59 -8.38 9.73 5.82
N PRO A 60 -8.92 10.03 4.63
CA PRO A 60 -10.08 10.90 4.50
C PRO A 60 -11.25 10.38 5.34
N ASP A 61 -11.95 11.30 6.01
CA ASP A 61 -13.12 10.95 6.83
C ASP A 61 -14.28 10.55 5.92
N VAL A 62 -14.72 9.29 6.04
CA VAL A 62 -15.84 8.73 5.28
C VAL A 62 -17.03 8.59 6.22
N PRO A 63 -18.16 9.28 5.98
CA PRO A 63 -19.35 9.16 6.82
C PRO A 63 -19.91 7.74 6.86
N ASP A 64 -20.55 7.37 7.97
CA ASP A 64 -21.16 6.04 8.15
C ASP A 64 -22.25 5.69 7.13
N LYS A 65 -22.88 6.71 6.52
CA LYS A 65 -23.96 6.53 5.56
C LYS A 65 -23.94 7.58 4.46
N LEU A 66 -24.07 7.11 3.23
CA LEU A 66 -24.14 7.93 2.02
C LEU A 66 -25.32 7.48 1.14
N PRO A 67 -25.82 8.35 0.26
CA PRO A 67 -26.81 7.94 -0.74
C PRO A 67 -26.20 6.90 -1.68
N VAL A 68 -26.95 5.85 -2.01
CA VAL A 68 -26.50 4.81 -2.94
C VAL A 68 -26.18 5.44 -4.30
N PRO A 69 -25.00 5.18 -4.91
CA PRO A 69 -24.66 5.71 -6.22
C PRO A 69 -25.66 5.23 -7.28
N LYS A 70 -26.16 6.16 -8.09
CA LYS A 70 -27.13 5.85 -9.15
C LYS A 70 -26.46 5.22 -10.39
N SER A 71 -25.17 5.48 -10.59
CA SER A 71 -24.41 4.99 -11.75
C SER A 71 -23.75 3.65 -11.43
N GLN A 72 -24.18 2.61 -12.15
CA GLN A 72 -23.53 1.30 -12.09
C GLN A 72 -22.10 1.36 -12.64
N GLU A 73 -21.86 2.15 -13.70
CA GLU A 73 -20.51 2.35 -14.24
C GLU A 73 -19.58 2.98 -13.20
N TRP A 74 -20.05 4.00 -12.48
CA TRP A 74 -19.26 4.64 -11.44
C TRP A 74 -18.93 3.66 -10.31
N THR A 75 -19.92 2.88 -9.88
CA THR A 75 -19.74 1.86 -8.84
C THR A 75 -18.75 0.78 -9.28
N GLN A 76 -18.83 0.35 -10.54
CA GLN A 76 -17.92 -0.64 -11.11
C GLN A 76 -16.48 -0.12 -11.18
N LYS A 77 -16.29 1.13 -11.63
CA LYS A 77 -14.98 1.77 -11.65
C LYS A 77 -14.39 1.99 -10.26
N LEU A 78 -15.23 2.25 -9.25
CA LEU A 78 -14.77 2.31 -7.86
C LEU A 78 -14.25 0.94 -7.39
N ARG A 79 -14.88 -0.17 -7.80
CA ARG A 79 -14.39 -1.54 -7.49
C ARG A 79 -13.07 -1.82 -8.19
N GLU A 80 -12.93 -1.38 -9.43
CA GLU A 80 -11.67 -1.50 -10.19
C GLU A 80 -10.54 -0.73 -9.51
N VAL A 81 -10.81 0.49 -9.04
CA VAL A 81 -9.82 1.26 -8.26
C VAL A 81 -9.49 0.56 -6.96
N LEU A 82 -10.48 0.07 -6.19
CA LEU A 82 -10.21 -0.70 -4.98
C LEU A 82 -9.32 -1.93 -5.22
N ALA A 83 -9.55 -2.65 -6.32
CA ALA A 83 -8.72 -3.79 -6.68
C ALA A 83 -7.28 -3.38 -7.04
N LEU A 84 -7.10 -2.22 -7.68
CA LEU A 84 -5.78 -1.66 -7.98
C LEU A 84 -5.07 -1.13 -6.73
N GLU A 85 -5.75 -0.44 -5.82
CA GLU A 85 -5.18 -0.01 -4.53
C GLU A 85 -4.71 -1.22 -3.70
N ARG A 86 -5.52 -2.28 -3.64
CA ARG A 86 -5.12 -3.55 -3.00
C ARG A 86 -3.90 -4.18 -3.66
N LEU A 87 -3.80 -4.08 -5.00
CA LEU A 87 -2.63 -4.54 -5.74
C LEU A 87 -1.39 -3.68 -5.43
N SER A 88 -1.51 -2.36 -5.48
CA SER A 88 -0.44 -1.41 -5.16
C SER A 88 0.10 -1.67 -3.76
N TYR A 89 -0.77 -1.71 -2.75
CA TYR A 89 -0.39 -2.05 -1.38
C TYR A 89 0.38 -3.37 -1.29
N ALA A 90 -0.15 -4.45 -1.89
CA ALA A 90 0.48 -5.77 -1.85
C ALA A 90 1.82 -5.79 -2.60
N GLN A 91 1.90 -5.12 -3.75
CA GLN A 91 3.11 -5.01 -4.55
C GLN A 91 4.21 -4.25 -3.79
N TYR A 92 3.86 -3.12 -3.18
CA TYR A 92 4.81 -2.28 -2.45
C TYR A 92 5.35 -3.00 -1.21
N MET A 93 4.48 -3.74 -0.50
CA MET A 93 4.89 -4.62 0.59
C MET A 93 5.83 -5.75 0.15
N ALA A 94 5.59 -6.35 -1.02
CA ALA A 94 6.46 -7.39 -1.55
C ALA A 94 7.83 -6.82 -1.98
N ASP A 95 7.85 -5.65 -2.63
CA ASP A 95 9.07 -5.03 -3.13
C ASP A 95 9.95 -4.48 -1.99
N VAL A 96 9.37 -3.84 -0.96
CA VAL A 96 10.11 -3.34 0.21
C VAL A 96 10.82 -4.49 0.94
N GLU A 97 10.14 -5.63 1.13
CA GLU A 97 10.70 -6.82 1.77
C GLU A 97 11.81 -7.44 0.92
N LYS A 98 11.58 -7.60 -0.39
CA LYS A 98 12.51 -8.26 -1.30
C LYS A 98 13.82 -7.49 -1.49
N PHE A 99 13.74 -6.17 -1.64
CA PHE A 99 14.89 -5.34 -1.97
C PHE A 99 15.47 -4.58 -0.77
N ASN A 100 14.87 -4.71 0.42
CA ASN A 100 15.26 -3.97 1.62
C ASN A 100 15.37 -2.46 1.36
N ALA A 101 14.42 -1.93 0.59
CA ALA A 101 14.42 -0.53 0.13
C ALA A 101 13.53 0.31 1.03
N TYR A 102 14.10 1.31 1.73
CA TYR A 102 13.35 2.06 2.74
C TYR A 102 12.45 3.15 2.14
N MET A 103 13.01 4.13 1.42
CA MET A 103 12.23 5.14 0.72
C MET A 103 12.01 4.78 -0.75
N PRO A 104 10.86 5.15 -1.34
CA PRO A 104 9.76 5.89 -0.71
C PRO A 104 8.73 4.99 0.00
N TYR A 105 8.90 3.67 -0.06
CA TYR A 105 7.94 2.67 0.44
C TYR A 105 7.41 2.95 1.85
N MET A 106 8.26 3.30 2.80
CA MET A 106 7.86 3.58 4.19
C MET A 106 6.91 4.77 4.35
N MET A 107 6.91 5.71 3.39
CA MET A 107 5.96 6.82 3.38
C MET A 107 4.66 6.47 2.66
N VAL A 108 4.75 5.64 1.62
CA VAL A 108 3.64 5.35 0.69
C VAL A 108 2.77 4.21 1.21
N ILE A 109 3.36 3.13 1.71
CA ILE A 109 2.63 1.92 2.14
C ILE A 109 1.52 2.22 3.16
N PRO A 110 1.73 3.05 4.22
CA PRO A 110 0.66 3.40 5.13
C PRO A 110 -0.50 4.15 4.44
N GLN A 111 -0.19 5.01 3.46
CA GLN A 111 -1.21 5.77 2.72
C GLN A 111 -2.02 4.86 1.79
N GLU A 112 -1.38 3.89 1.14
CA GLU A 112 -2.09 2.88 0.33
C GLU A 112 -3.03 2.03 1.18
N GLU A 113 -2.63 1.68 2.41
CA GLU A 113 -3.54 1.02 3.35
C GLU A 113 -4.74 1.92 3.69
N ASP A 114 -4.50 3.20 3.95
CA ASP A 114 -5.54 4.20 4.21
C ASP A 114 -6.49 4.36 3.01
N HIS A 115 -5.98 4.34 1.78
CA HIS A 115 -6.77 4.38 0.55
C HIS A 115 -7.71 3.17 0.45
N VAL A 116 -7.18 1.96 0.63
CA VAL A 116 -7.98 0.73 0.62
C VAL A 116 -9.10 0.82 1.67
N ARG A 117 -8.77 1.24 2.90
CA ARG A 117 -9.77 1.38 3.97
C ARG A 117 -10.80 2.46 3.67
N ALA A 118 -10.41 3.59 3.10
CA ALA A 118 -11.33 4.66 2.74
C ALA A 118 -12.33 4.19 1.67
N ILE A 119 -11.88 3.46 0.64
CA ILE A 119 -12.77 2.96 -0.40
C ILE A 119 -13.67 1.83 0.12
N ASP A 120 -13.15 0.93 0.96
CA ASP A 120 -13.97 -0.09 1.64
C ASP A 120 -15.06 0.56 2.51
N ARG A 121 -14.75 1.68 3.18
CA ARG A 121 -15.72 2.48 3.92
C ARG A 121 -16.75 3.16 3.01
N LEU A 122 -16.36 3.65 1.84
CA LEU A 122 -17.32 4.20 0.87
C LEU A 122 -18.35 3.13 0.46
N PHE A 123 -17.90 1.92 0.10
CA PHE A 123 -18.81 0.80 -0.19
C PHE A 123 -19.74 0.51 0.98
N SER A 124 -19.19 0.43 2.20
CA SER A 124 -19.97 0.20 3.42
C SER A 124 -21.02 1.30 3.67
N ALA A 125 -20.65 2.57 3.48
CA ALA A 125 -21.53 3.73 3.66
C ALA A 125 -22.69 3.76 2.64
N TYR A 126 -22.47 3.20 1.45
CA TYR A 126 -23.54 2.98 0.46
C TYR A 126 -24.37 1.73 0.73
N GLY A 127 -24.02 0.90 1.71
CA GLY A 127 -24.64 -0.41 1.94
C GLY A 127 -24.34 -1.43 0.84
N LEU A 128 -23.18 -1.30 0.19
CA LEU A 128 -22.72 -2.16 -0.91
C LEU A 128 -21.55 -3.04 -0.46
N GLY A 129 -21.40 -4.22 -1.08
CA GLY A 129 -20.23 -5.08 -0.89
C GLY A 129 -19.03 -4.55 -1.66
N ALA A 130 -17.85 -4.58 -1.04
CA ALA A 130 -16.58 -4.19 -1.64
C ALA A 130 -15.89 -5.38 -2.34
N ASP A 131 -16.54 -5.90 -3.39
CA ASP A 131 -16.02 -7.05 -4.14
C ASP A 131 -14.94 -6.63 -5.14
N GLY A 132 -13.91 -7.47 -5.26
CA GLY A 132 -12.75 -7.25 -6.11
C GLY A 132 -11.53 -7.85 -5.44
N LYS A 133 -11.11 -9.03 -5.92
CA LYS A 133 -9.85 -9.62 -5.45
C LYS A 133 -8.70 -8.94 -6.19
N PRO A 134 -7.63 -8.53 -5.49
CA PRO A 134 -6.44 -8.05 -6.17
C PRO A 134 -5.92 -9.14 -7.11
N THR A 135 -5.37 -8.72 -8.25
CA THR A 135 -4.54 -9.62 -9.06
C THR A 135 -3.30 -10.03 -8.27
N ALA A 136 -2.64 -11.11 -8.70
CA ALA A 136 -1.36 -11.49 -8.11
C ALA A 136 -0.33 -10.36 -8.28
N VAL A 137 0.53 -10.19 -7.27
CA VAL A 137 1.71 -9.33 -7.35
C VAL A 137 2.62 -9.81 -8.49
N ALA A 138 3.28 -8.87 -9.16
CA ALA A 138 4.20 -9.17 -10.23
C ALA A 138 5.61 -9.42 -9.67
N GLU A 139 6.34 -10.35 -10.29
CA GLU A 139 7.74 -10.56 -9.97
C GLU A 139 8.63 -9.50 -10.62
N THR A 140 9.40 -8.80 -9.78
CA THR A 140 10.41 -7.81 -10.16
C THR A 140 11.80 -8.38 -9.86
N LYS A 141 12.79 -8.19 -10.72
CA LYS A 141 14.15 -8.76 -10.54
C LYS A 141 15.12 -7.79 -9.90
N THR A 142 14.88 -6.49 -10.05
CA THR A 142 15.74 -5.43 -9.54
C THR A 142 14.91 -4.34 -8.88
N ILE A 143 15.52 -3.55 -8.00
CA ILE A 143 14.86 -2.39 -7.39
C ILE A 143 14.40 -1.37 -8.43
N THR A 144 15.12 -1.24 -9.55
CA THR A 144 14.70 -0.37 -10.65
C THR A 144 13.40 -0.86 -11.28
N GLU A 145 13.31 -2.15 -11.61
CA GLU A 145 12.08 -2.75 -12.15
C GLU A 145 10.90 -2.61 -11.17
N ALA A 146 11.15 -2.76 -9.87
CA ALA A 146 10.13 -2.57 -8.84
C ALA A 146 9.61 -1.13 -8.81
N LEU A 147 10.51 -0.15 -8.80
CA LEU A 147 10.13 1.26 -8.80
C LEU A 147 9.45 1.67 -10.13
N GLU A 148 9.85 1.11 -11.27
CA GLU A 148 9.18 1.32 -12.56
C GLU A 148 7.75 0.76 -12.53
N LEU A 149 7.56 -0.41 -11.92
CA LEU A 149 6.24 -0.99 -11.72
C LEU A 149 5.38 -0.12 -10.80
N CYS A 150 5.94 0.41 -9.70
CA CYS A 150 5.24 1.35 -8.83
C CYS A 150 4.77 2.59 -9.60
N VAL A 151 5.67 3.23 -10.37
CA VAL A 151 5.32 4.38 -11.24
C VAL A 151 4.18 4.03 -12.21
N LYS A 152 4.20 2.83 -12.77
CA LYS A 152 3.12 2.38 -13.67
C LYS A 152 1.79 2.25 -12.94
N LEU A 153 1.77 1.62 -11.76
CA LEU A 153 0.56 1.45 -10.96
C LEU A 153 -0.06 2.82 -10.60
N GLU A 154 0.75 3.77 -10.15
CA GLU A 154 0.28 5.13 -9.86
C GLU A 154 -0.29 5.83 -11.10
N LYS A 155 0.40 5.71 -12.26
CA LYS A 155 -0.07 6.27 -13.54
C LYS A 155 -1.38 5.64 -14.00
N ASP A 156 -1.61 4.37 -13.69
CA ASP A 156 -2.86 3.69 -14.01
C ASP A 156 -3.99 4.15 -13.07
N LEU A 157 -3.72 4.39 -11.78
CA LEU A 157 -4.72 4.85 -10.80
C LEU A 157 -5.21 6.29 -11.07
N ILE A 158 -4.30 7.22 -11.35
CA ILE A 158 -4.62 8.66 -11.51
C ILE A 158 -5.81 8.95 -12.44
N PRO A 159 -5.84 8.51 -13.72
CA PRO A 159 -6.95 8.84 -14.62
C PRO A 159 -8.28 8.20 -14.18
N ARG A 160 -8.23 7.10 -13.43
CA ARG A 160 -9.44 6.42 -12.90
C ARG A 160 -10.04 7.23 -11.76
N TYR A 161 -9.21 7.71 -10.85
CA TYR A 161 -9.64 8.65 -9.82
C TYR A 161 -10.17 9.95 -10.41
N GLU A 162 -9.48 10.55 -11.38
CA GLU A 162 -9.94 11.78 -12.06
C GLU A 162 -11.34 11.59 -12.65
N TRP A 163 -11.58 10.45 -13.29
CA TRP A 163 -12.90 10.11 -13.80
C TRP A 163 -13.92 9.95 -12.67
N LEU A 164 -13.60 9.22 -11.60
CA LEU A 164 -14.51 8.98 -10.48
C LEU A 164 -14.89 10.28 -9.76
N VAL A 165 -13.92 11.17 -9.49
CA VAL A 165 -14.14 12.48 -8.88
C VAL A 165 -15.07 13.31 -9.75
N LYS A 166 -14.81 13.38 -11.06
CA LYS A 166 -15.60 14.17 -11.99
C LYS A 166 -17.05 13.66 -12.14
N ASN A 167 -17.26 12.35 -12.01
CA ASN A 167 -18.55 11.70 -12.26
C ASN A 167 -19.26 11.24 -10.98
N ALA A 168 -18.79 11.66 -9.80
CA ALA A 168 -19.44 11.34 -8.54
C ALA A 168 -20.85 11.95 -8.46
N GLY A 169 -21.80 11.17 -7.95
CA GLY A 169 -23.20 11.59 -7.81
C GLY A 169 -23.45 12.55 -6.64
N ASP A 170 -22.48 12.71 -5.74
CA ASP A 170 -22.53 13.58 -4.58
C ASP A 170 -21.15 14.18 -4.27
N ARG A 171 -21.14 15.31 -3.57
CA ARG A 171 -19.93 16.07 -3.26
C ARG A 171 -19.04 15.41 -2.21
N THR A 172 -19.61 14.63 -1.30
CA THR A 172 -18.85 13.98 -0.23
C THR A 172 -17.95 12.90 -0.81
N SER A 173 -18.52 12.02 -1.64
CA SER A 173 -17.78 10.99 -2.36
C SER A 173 -16.72 11.59 -3.29
N ALA A 174 -17.06 12.68 -4.00
CA ALA A 174 -16.10 13.41 -4.82
C ALA A 174 -14.93 13.96 -4.00
N GLY A 175 -15.20 14.49 -2.80
CA GLY A 175 -14.19 15.03 -1.90
C GLY A 175 -13.23 13.96 -1.40
N VAL A 176 -13.75 12.86 -0.86
CA VAL A 176 -12.95 11.71 -0.41
C VAL A 176 -12.03 11.22 -1.52
N LEU A 177 -12.58 10.96 -2.71
CA LEU A 177 -11.80 10.44 -3.84
C LEU A 177 -10.78 11.44 -4.38
N ASN A 178 -11.04 12.74 -4.25
CA ASN A 178 -10.09 13.77 -4.66
C ASN A 178 -8.92 13.91 -3.69
N GLU A 179 -9.13 13.64 -2.39
CA GLU A 179 -8.05 13.56 -1.42
C GLU A 179 -7.13 12.35 -1.71
N LEU A 180 -7.71 11.18 -2.00
CA LEU A 180 -6.96 10.00 -2.44
C LEU A 180 -6.16 10.29 -3.73
N LEU A 181 -6.81 10.88 -4.74
CA LEU A 181 -6.14 11.29 -5.99
C LEU A 181 -4.92 12.19 -5.76
N LEU A 182 -5.01 13.12 -4.80
CA LEU A 182 -3.90 14.01 -4.47
C LEU A 182 -2.72 13.22 -3.89
N GLN A 183 -2.99 12.24 -3.01
CA GLN A 183 -1.97 11.37 -2.42
C GLN A 183 -1.31 10.47 -3.49
N THR A 184 -2.10 9.81 -4.34
CA THR A 184 -1.62 9.03 -5.49
C THR A 184 -0.66 9.83 -6.40
N ARG A 185 -0.95 11.12 -6.64
CA ARG A 185 -0.05 12.00 -7.42
C ARG A 185 1.27 12.29 -6.70
N TYR A 186 1.24 12.40 -5.36
CA TYR A 186 2.46 12.51 -4.57
C TYR A 186 3.27 11.23 -4.60
N HIS A 187 2.62 10.06 -4.49
CA HIS A 187 3.29 8.75 -4.60
C HIS A 187 4.01 8.61 -5.94
N LEU A 188 3.34 8.95 -7.05
CA LEU A 188 3.97 8.98 -8.37
C LEU A 188 5.24 9.84 -8.38
N THR A 189 5.16 11.05 -7.82
CA THR A 189 6.30 11.98 -7.75
C THR A 189 7.44 11.37 -6.93
N MET A 190 7.13 10.71 -5.81
CA MET A 190 8.12 10.04 -4.96
C MET A 190 8.81 8.87 -5.67
N PHE A 191 8.06 8.00 -6.33
CA PHE A 191 8.63 6.86 -7.06
C PHE A 191 9.44 7.31 -8.29
N GLU A 192 8.94 8.29 -9.06
CA GLU A 192 9.71 8.86 -10.18
C GLU A 192 11.01 9.52 -9.71
N HIS A 193 10.98 10.17 -8.55
CA HIS A 193 12.18 10.73 -7.95
C HIS A 193 13.18 9.65 -7.53
N ALA A 194 12.71 8.59 -6.86
CA ALA A 194 13.54 7.47 -6.45
C ALA A 194 14.19 6.76 -7.66
N LEU A 195 13.46 6.59 -8.77
CA LEU A 195 14.01 6.08 -10.03
C LEU A 195 15.14 6.94 -10.57
N ARG A 196 14.95 8.27 -10.62
CA ARG A 196 15.98 9.20 -11.11
C ARG A 196 17.24 9.20 -10.25
N MET A 197 17.10 8.91 -8.95
CA MET A 197 18.21 8.80 -8.01
C MET A 197 18.87 7.40 -7.99
N GLY A 198 18.48 6.50 -8.92
CA GLY A 198 19.07 5.17 -9.04
C GLY A 198 18.60 4.17 -7.98
N GLY A 199 17.40 4.36 -7.42
CA GLY A 199 16.80 3.47 -6.42
C GLY A 199 17.43 3.54 -5.03
N GLY A 200 18.44 4.40 -4.83
CA GLY A 200 19.11 4.63 -3.57
C GLY A 200 18.51 5.78 -2.78
N MET A 201 17.41 5.53 -2.08
CA MET A 201 16.98 6.39 -0.96
C MET A 201 16.92 5.59 0.34
N GLY A 202 18.06 5.00 0.71
CA GLY A 202 18.24 4.34 2.00
C GLY A 202 18.79 5.29 3.08
N PRO A 203 18.80 4.89 4.36
CA PRO A 203 19.27 5.69 5.51
C PRO A 203 20.76 6.16 5.47
N GLY A 204 21.46 5.93 4.36
CA GLY A 204 22.90 6.14 4.17
C GLY A 204 23.32 7.50 3.59
N MET A 205 22.40 8.39 3.20
CA MET A 205 22.78 9.75 2.75
C MET A 205 23.29 10.68 3.88
N MET A 206 23.42 10.19 5.12
CA MET A 206 24.06 10.90 6.24
C MET A 206 25.32 10.23 6.81
N ARG A 207 25.87 9.17 6.19
CA ARG A 207 27.12 8.54 6.71
C ARG A 207 28.18 8.36 5.62
N GLY A 208 28.90 9.45 5.35
CA GLY A 208 30.34 9.45 5.10
C GLY A 208 30.84 8.88 3.77
N GLY A 209 31.25 9.78 2.88
CA GLY A 209 32.10 9.46 1.74
C GLY A 209 32.64 10.73 1.12
N GLY A 210 33.54 11.41 1.83
CA GLY A 210 34.25 12.57 1.29
C GLY A 210 34.94 12.21 -0.02
N MET A 211 34.61 12.94 -1.08
CA MET A 211 35.42 12.96 -2.30
C MET A 211 36.69 13.74 -1.97
N MET A 212 37.78 13.01 -1.69
CA MET A 212 39.12 13.54 -1.89
C MET A 212 39.36 13.60 -3.38
N TRP A 213 39.54 14.82 -3.88
CA TRP A 213 40.11 15.11 -5.17
C TRP A 213 41.58 14.68 -5.18
N TYR A 214 41.97 13.87 -6.17
CA TYR A 214 43.33 13.78 -6.68
C TYR A 214 43.29 13.89 -8.20
#